data_AF-A0A3D2G3T2-F1
#
_entry.id   AF-A0A3D2G3T2-F1
#
_cell.length_a   1.000
_cell.length_b   1.000
_cell.length_c   1.000
_cell.angle_alpha   90.00
_cell.angle_beta   90.00
_cell.angle_gamma   90.00
#
_symmetry.space_group_name_H-M   'P 1'
#
loop_
_entity.id
_entity.type
_entity.pdbx_description
1 polymer ?
#
loop_
_entity_poly.entity_id
_entity_poly.type
_entity_poly.pdbx_seq_one_letter_code
_entity_poly.pdbx_strand_id
1 'polypeptide(L)' 'GIYGMAALLYELRGEAAEPEIEVIPGLTAACSGGALLGAPLTHDFAVISLSNRLTPWEKIEKRL' A
#
# COMPACT_ATOMS: atom_id res chain seq x y z
N GLY A 1 2.27 -2.36 -5.03
CA GLY A 1 2.47 -2.94 -3.70
C GLY A 1 1.64 -2.22 -2.64
N ILE A 2 1.95 -0.95 -2.38
CA ILE A 2 1.24 -0.13 -1.39
C ILE A 2 -0.07 0.40 -2.00
N TYR A 3 -1.22 -0.03 -1.46
CA TYR A 3 -2.58 0.38 -1.89
C TYR A 3 -2.80 0.45 -3.41
N GLY A 4 -2.21 -0.48 -4.14
CA GLY A 4 -2.28 -0.54 -5.61
C GLY A 4 -2.72 -1.91 -6.11
N MET A 5 -2.56 -2.13 -7.41
CA MET A 5 -3.16 -3.27 -8.12
C MET A 5 -2.51 -4.63 -7.85
N ALA A 6 -1.25 -4.67 -7.39
CA ALA A 6 -0.51 -5.93 -7.27
C ALA A 6 -1.24 -6.98 -6.42
N ALA A 7 -1.78 -6.60 -5.25
CA ALA A 7 -2.52 -7.53 -4.39
C ALA A 7 -3.78 -8.07 -5.08
N LEU A 8 -4.52 -7.20 -5.77
CA LEU A 8 -5.73 -7.57 -6.51
C LEU A 8 -5.41 -8.52 -7.68
N LEU A 9 -4.31 -8.29 -8.40
CA LEU A 9 -3.89 -9.17 -9.49
C LEU A 9 -3.54 -10.57 -8.98
N TYR A 10 -2.87 -10.68 -7.83
CA TYR A 10 -2.62 -11.98 -7.20
C TYR A 10 -3.90 -12.65 -6.71
N GLU A 11 -4.83 -11.89 -6.13
CA GLU A 11 -6.13 -12.40 -5.70
C GLU A 11 -6.94 -12.94 -6.90
N LEU A 12 -6.94 -12.22 -8.03
CA LEU A 12 -7.62 -12.62 -9.26
C LEU A 12 -6.97 -13.84 -9.93
N ARG A 13 -5.64 -13.96 -9.89
CA ARG A 13 -4.94 -15.14 -10.42
C ARG A 13 -5.23 -16.39 -9.59
N GLY A 14 -5.41 -16.23 -8.27
CA GLY A 14 -5.59 -17.34 -7.35
C GLY A 14 -4.39 -18.30 -7.41
N GLU A 15 -4.68 -19.60 -7.51
CA GLU A 15 -3.68 -20.67 -7.56
C GLU A 15 -3.15 -20.96 -8.98
N ALA A 16 -3.64 -20.25 -10.00
CA ALA A 16 -3.19 -20.47 -11.37
C ALA A 16 -1.72 -20.08 -11.54
N ALA A 17 -0.99 -20.88 -12.31
CA ALA A 17 0.40 -20.61 -12.66
C ALA A 17 0.53 -19.50 -13.72
N GLU A 18 -0.51 -19.28 -14.54
CA GLU A 18 -0.55 -18.31 -15.62
C GLU A 18 -1.72 -17.32 -15.44
N PRO A 19 -1.55 -16.03 -15.82
CA PRO A 19 -0.32 -15.45 -16.36
C PRO A 19 0.76 -15.29 -15.29
N GLU A 20 2.02 -15.37 -15.71
CA GLU A 20 3.13 -14.90 -14.89
C GLU A 20 2.92 -13.41 -14.50
N ILE A 21 3.04 -13.11 -13.20
CA ILE A 21 2.87 -11.75 -12.68
C ILE A 21 4.24 -11.23 -12.25
N GLU A 22 4.72 -10.20 -12.93
CA GLU A 22 5.89 -9.44 -12.53
C GLU A 22 5.47 -8.10 -11.90
N VAL A 23 6.02 -7.77 -10.72
CA VAL A 23 5.76 -6.50 -10.04
C VAL A 23 7.03 -5.66 -10.06
N ILE A 24 7.02 -4.61 -10.89
CA ILE A 24 8.12 -3.65 -10.94
C ILE A 24 7.96 -2.64 -9.78
N PRO A 25 8.96 -2.51 -8.87
CA PRO A 25 8.87 -1.59 -7.74
C PRO A 25 8.98 -0.12 -8.20
N GLY A 26 8.46 0.78 -7.37
CA GLY A 26 8.51 2.22 -7.61
C GLY A 26 8.53 3.03 -6.31
N LEU A 27 8.73 4.35 -6.43
CA LEU A 27 8.79 5.26 -5.29
C LEU A 27 7.37 5.56 -4.78
N THR A 28 7.10 5.23 -3.52
CA THR A 28 5.78 5.47 -2.89
C THR A 28 5.58 6.94 -2.52
N ALA A 29 4.32 7.37 -2.45
CA ALA A 29 3.94 8.72 -2.05
C ALA A 29 4.51 9.13 -0.68
N ALA A 30 4.63 8.19 0.27
CA ALA A 30 5.19 8.48 1.59
C ALA A 30 6.66 8.96 1.51
N CYS A 31 7.51 8.26 0.75
CA CYS A 31 8.91 8.65 0.56
C CYS A 31 9.04 9.91 -0.30
N SER A 32 8.26 10.00 -1.39
CA SER A 32 8.27 11.17 -2.28
C SER A 32 7.86 12.45 -1.54
N GLY A 33 6.80 12.38 -0.72
CA GLY A 33 6.36 13.50 0.11
C GLY A 33 7.35 13.80 1.23
N GLY A 34 7.92 12.77 1.86
CA GLY A 34 8.94 12.92 2.90
C GLY A 34 10.17 13.70 2.43
N ALA A 35 10.64 13.44 1.21
CA ALA A 35 11.78 14.14 0.63
C ALA A 35 11.56 15.66 0.48
N LEU A 36 10.30 16.10 0.28
CA LEU A 36 9.95 17.52 0.20
C LEU A 36 9.89 18.22 1.57
N LEU A 37 9.79 17.43 2.64
CA LEU A 37 9.62 17.90 4.02
C LEU A 37 10.91 17.75 4.85
N GLY A 38 12.03 17.39 4.20
CA GLY A 38 13.30 17.09 4.85
C GLY A 38 13.36 15.62 5.29
N ALA A 39 13.16 15.36 6.57
CA ALA A 39 13.31 14.01 7.14
C ALA A 39 12.14 13.62 8.09
N PRO A 40 10.86 13.74 7.67
CA PRO A 40 9.73 13.48 8.56
C PRO A 40 9.51 11.99 8.89
N LEU A 41 10.10 11.07 8.13
CA LEU A 41 9.97 9.61 8.29
C LEU A 41 11.26 8.97 8.83
N THR A 42 12.04 9.70 9.64
CA THR A 42 13.36 9.23 10.14
C THR A 42 13.26 8.15 11.21
N HIS A 43 12.16 8.12 11.94
CA HIS A 43 11.86 7.12 12.97
C HIS A 43 10.77 6.17 12.47
N ASP A 44 10.38 5.25 13.34
CA ASP A 44 9.29 4.30 13.09
C ASP A 44 8.05 5.04 12.58
N PHE A 45 7.54 4.60 11.43
CA PHE A 45 6.36 5.16 10.81
C PHE A 45 5.46 4.05 10.26
N ALA A 46 4.17 4.36 10.17
CA ALA A 46 3.18 3.50 9.52
C ALA A 46 2.54 4.26 8.36
N VAL A 47 2.15 3.53 7.32
CA VAL A 47 1.31 4.06 6.24
C VAL A 47 -0.07 3.43 6.40
N ILE A 48 -1.10 4.26 6.55
CA ILE A 48 -2.49 3.82 6.75
C ILE A 48 -3.37 4.50 5.69
N SER A 49 -4.07 3.70 4.89
CA SER A 49 -5.12 4.21 4.00
C SER A 49 -6.36 4.54 4.81
N LEU A 50 -6.88 5.75 4.60
CA LEU A 50 -8.12 6.23 5.21
C LEU A 50 -9.36 5.97 4.34
N SER A 51 -9.20 5.24 3.22
CA SER A 51 -10.34 4.86 2.38
C SER A 51 -11.17 3.79 3.06
N ASN A 52 -12.40 4.14 3.43
CA ASN A 52 -13.35 3.22 4.08
C ASN A 52 -14.18 2.39 3.09
N ARG A 53 -13.91 2.47 1.77
CA ARG A 53 -14.73 1.81 0.74
C ARG A 53 -14.78 0.28 0.89
N LEU A 54 -13.63 -0.34 1.20
CA LEU A 54 -13.48 -1.79 1.38
C LEU A 54 -12.97 -2.15 2.78
N THR A 55 -12.81 -1.16 3.66
CA THR A 55 -12.35 -1.36 5.04
C THR A 55 -13.28 -0.55 5.95
N PRO A 56 -14.08 -1.19 6.83
CA PRO A 56 -14.95 -0.46 7.75
C PRO A 56 -14.17 0.56 8.59
N TRP A 57 -14.81 1.69 8.89
CA TRP A 57 -14.16 2.80 9.59
C TRP A 57 -13.65 2.40 10.97
N GLU A 58 -14.41 1.57 11.69
CA GLU A 58 -14.05 1.05 13.02
C GLU A 58 -12.75 0.24 12.99
N LYS A 59 -12.41 -0.36 11.84
CA LYS A 59 -11.15 -1.07 11.63
C LYS A 59 -10.00 -0.11 11.29
N ILE A 60 -10.29 1.02 10.64
CA ILE A 60 -9.31 2.08 10.38
C ILE A 60 -8.95 2.77 11.69
N GLU A 61 -9.94 3.13 12.51
CA GLU A 61 -9.72 3.78 13.82
C GLU A 61 -8.85 2.93 14.74
N LYS A 62 -9.03 1.61 14.78
CA LYS A 62 -8.19 0.70 15.57
C LYS A 62 -6.73 0.64 15.13
N ARG A 63 -6.40 1.15 13.95
CA ARG A 63 -5.03 1.21 13.42
C ARG A 63 -4.35 2.55 13.70
N LEU A 64 -5.12 3.58 14.05
CA LEU A 64 -4.64 4.91 14.44
C LEU A 64 -4.29 4.92 15.93
#